data_AF-A0A2S4XN64-F1
#
_entry.id   AF-A0A2S4XN64-F1
#
_cell.length_a   1.000
_cell.length_b   1.000
_cell.length_c   1.000
_cell.angle_alpha   90.00
_cell.angle_beta   90.00
_cell.angle_gamma   90.00
#
_symmetry.space_group_name_H-M   'P 1'
#
loop_
_entity.id
_entity.type
_entity.pdbx_description
1 polymer ?
#
loop_
_entity_poly.entity_id
_entity_poly.type
_entity_poly.pdbx_seq_one_letter_code
_entity_poly.pdbx_strand_id
1 'polypeptide(L)'
;MELDAVADELYGLSPGEFTAARDARAKKAREAGDRGLAADIRRLRRPTVAAWAGNLLVRERPDEVGPLLELGEEMRRAHRNLDGARLRELSARQRQLVSALTRQAQQVAAAAGQRLGEAAQREVAGTLHAVLADPEAARQWAEGRLTRALPAPTGFPLAGGTVPPPPPADRTEEPTQKPTRKPTQKPTKKPTQETTQKPGKQPKEKASGKATKEQAAEEPTAEEPAGKEPAGRATGKAARKSAKAPGKSPGKTPAKSRDSASTPSRVADLAAARERRARREEARRARQEAEEAESALHSQEDALGAARRERAEAEDRRQRAERRIAELKDLLKDAEREEKDARAARRTADDRLRKAERATREARRAADRAADRAERLADRTGR
;
A
#
# COMPACT_ATOMS: atom_id res chain seq x y z
N MET A 1 17.56 -1.28 34.54
CA MET A 1 17.01 -2.15 33.49
C MET A 1 15.70 -1.52 33.12
N GLU A 2 15.57 -1.00 31.91
CA GLU A 2 14.34 -0.31 31.50
C GLU A 2 13.21 -1.33 31.24
N LEU A 3 11.98 -1.00 31.62
CA LEU A 3 10.81 -1.87 31.44
C LEU A 3 10.61 -2.27 29.98
N ASP A 4 10.86 -1.35 29.05
CA ASP A 4 10.67 -1.56 27.61
C ASP A 4 11.62 -2.62 27.06
N ALA A 5 12.90 -2.61 27.45
CA ALA A 5 13.86 -3.63 27.04
C ALA A 5 13.48 -5.02 27.55
N VAL A 6 12.93 -5.10 28.77
CA VAL A 6 12.43 -6.37 29.32
C VAL A 6 11.18 -6.83 28.59
N ALA A 7 10.25 -5.92 28.31
CA ALA A 7 9.05 -6.22 27.55
C ALA A 7 9.41 -6.73 26.14
N ASP A 8 10.42 -6.13 25.51
CA ASP A 8 10.88 -6.54 24.18
C ASP A 8 11.43 -7.96 24.16
N GLU A 9 12.28 -8.30 25.14
CA GLU A 9 12.78 -9.68 25.29
C GLU A 9 11.64 -10.66 25.59
N LEU A 10 10.68 -10.29 26.46
CA LEU A 10 9.57 -11.17 26.84
C LEU A 10 8.59 -11.42 25.69
N TYR A 11 8.25 -10.40 24.91
CA TYR A 11 7.32 -10.54 23.78
C TYR A 11 7.94 -11.20 22.55
N GLY A 12 9.26 -11.42 22.53
CA GLY A 12 9.93 -12.28 21.55
C GLY A 12 9.83 -13.78 21.87
N LEU A 13 9.55 -14.16 23.12
CA LEU A 13 9.45 -15.56 23.54
C LEU A 13 8.11 -16.19 23.17
N SER A 14 8.08 -17.52 23.05
CA SER A 14 6.84 -18.24 22.81
C SER A 14 5.85 -18.01 23.96
N PRO A 15 4.52 -18.05 23.71
CA PRO A 15 3.52 -17.89 24.77
C PRO A 15 3.65 -18.92 25.92
N GLY A 16 4.23 -20.09 25.64
CA GLY A 16 4.50 -21.12 26.65
C GLY A 16 5.62 -20.73 27.62
N GLU A 17 6.66 -20.06 27.11
CA GLU A 17 7.84 -19.65 27.88
C GLU A 17 7.66 -18.28 28.54
N PHE A 18 6.73 -17.46 28.02
CA PHE A 18 6.48 -16.09 28.47
C PHE A 18 6.30 -15.98 29.99
N THR A 19 5.45 -16.81 30.59
CA THR A 19 5.15 -16.72 32.03
C THR A 19 6.39 -17.04 32.88
N ALA A 20 7.11 -18.11 32.53
CA ALA A 20 8.30 -18.51 33.26
C ALA A 20 9.41 -17.46 33.15
N ALA A 21 9.62 -16.91 31.94
CA ALA A 21 10.57 -15.85 31.72
C ALA A 21 10.18 -14.55 32.45
N ARG A 22 8.90 -14.15 32.41
CA ARG A 22 8.39 -12.97 33.11
C ARG A 22 8.64 -13.07 34.61
N ASP A 23 8.36 -14.22 35.21
CA ASP A 23 8.52 -14.43 36.64
C ASP A 23 10.02 -14.44 37.03
N ALA A 24 10.88 -15.01 36.20
CA ALA A 24 12.33 -14.95 36.37
C ALA A 24 12.88 -13.52 36.27
N ARG A 25 12.40 -12.72 35.32
CA ARG A 25 12.80 -11.30 35.16
C ARG A 25 12.30 -10.44 36.30
N ALA A 26 11.06 -10.66 36.76
CA ALA A 26 10.53 -9.99 37.94
C ALA A 26 11.33 -10.33 39.20
N LYS A 27 11.80 -11.58 39.35
CA LYS A 27 12.67 -11.99 40.46
C LYS A 27 14.02 -11.26 40.41
N LYS A 28 14.67 -11.23 39.25
CA LYS A 28 15.95 -10.50 39.04
C LYS A 28 15.82 -9.00 39.34
N ALA A 29 14.73 -8.36 38.92
CA ALA A 29 14.46 -6.95 39.22
C ALA A 29 14.32 -6.68 40.72
N ARG A 30 13.69 -7.61 41.47
CA ARG A 30 13.60 -7.52 42.95
C ARG A 30 14.94 -7.71 43.63
N GLU A 31 15.74 -8.67 43.16
CA GLU A 31 17.10 -8.92 43.67
C GLU A 31 18.01 -7.69 43.44
N ALA A 32 17.78 -6.95 42.34
CA ALA A 32 18.45 -5.69 42.04
C ALA A 32 17.91 -4.48 42.83
N GLY A 33 16.92 -4.67 43.72
CA GLY A 33 16.34 -3.61 44.55
C GLY A 33 15.21 -2.80 43.90
N ASP A 34 14.86 -3.08 42.65
CA ASP A 34 13.82 -2.35 41.91
C ASP A 34 12.46 -3.05 42.02
N ARG A 35 11.76 -2.76 43.12
CA ARG A 35 10.42 -3.32 43.39
C ARG A 35 9.35 -2.78 42.45
N GLY A 36 9.52 -1.56 41.93
CA GLY A 36 8.59 -0.93 40.99
C GLY A 36 8.62 -1.65 39.65
N LEU A 37 9.82 -1.76 39.06
CA LEU A 37 10.04 -2.49 37.82
C LEU A 37 9.57 -3.95 37.90
N ALA A 38 9.81 -4.63 39.02
CA ALA A 38 9.34 -6.00 39.21
C ALA A 38 7.80 -6.13 39.26
N ALA A 39 7.10 -5.12 39.79
CA ALA A 39 5.65 -5.09 39.79
C ALA A 39 5.12 -4.87 38.37
N ASP A 40 5.75 -3.98 37.61
CA ASP A 40 5.36 -3.69 36.23
C ASP A 40 5.64 -4.85 35.28
N ILE A 41 6.78 -5.54 35.43
CA ILE A 41 7.06 -6.80 34.69
C ILE A 41 5.96 -7.85 34.98
N ARG A 42 5.50 -7.97 36.22
CA ARG A 42 4.43 -8.93 36.58
C ARG A 42 3.06 -8.56 35.99
N ARG A 43 2.81 -7.28 35.74
CA ARG A 43 1.59 -6.79 35.09
C ARG A 43 1.53 -7.10 33.60
N LEU A 44 2.67 -7.41 32.97
CA LEU A 44 2.70 -7.81 31.56
C LEU A 44 1.86 -9.06 31.32
N ARG A 45 0.93 -8.94 30.37
CA ARG A 45 0.01 -10.00 29.99
C ARG A 45 0.63 -10.89 28.94
N ARG A 46 0.37 -12.19 29.07
CA ARG A 46 0.75 -13.20 28.08
C ARG A 46 0.09 -12.88 26.73
N PRO A 47 0.84 -12.83 25.63
CA PRO A 47 0.28 -12.62 24.31
C PRO A 47 -0.54 -13.84 23.86
N THR A 48 -1.61 -13.59 23.10
CA THR A 48 -2.27 -14.63 22.31
C THR A 48 -1.34 -15.18 21.22
N VAL A 49 -1.61 -16.37 20.68
CA VAL A 49 -0.78 -16.98 19.63
C VAL A 49 -0.71 -16.10 18.38
N ALA A 50 -1.83 -15.49 17.97
CA ALA A 50 -1.87 -14.56 16.84
C ALA A 50 -1.06 -13.28 17.11
N ALA A 51 -1.21 -12.69 18.30
CA ALA A 51 -0.45 -11.49 18.69
C ALA A 51 1.06 -11.77 18.78
N TRP A 52 1.46 -12.92 19.33
CA TRP A 52 2.85 -13.36 19.35
C TRP A 52 3.42 -13.52 17.95
N ALA A 53 2.69 -14.14 17.02
CA ALA A 53 3.15 -14.28 15.64
C ALA A 53 3.31 -12.91 14.94
N GLY A 54 2.43 -11.94 15.22
CA GLY A 54 2.57 -10.57 14.76
C GLY A 54 3.80 -9.86 15.34
N ASN A 55 4.04 -10.00 16.64
CA ASN A 55 5.23 -9.44 17.30
C ASN A 55 6.53 -10.06 16.78
N LEU A 56 6.52 -11.37 16.55
CA LEU A 56 7.66 -12.10 16.04
C LEU A 56 7.99 -11.71 14.58
N LEU A 57 6.97 -11.47 13.76
CA LEU A 57 7.15 -10.95 12.39
C LEU A 57 7.86 -9.60 12.40
N VAL A 58 7.45 -8.67 13.27
CA VAL A 58 8.07 -7.33 13.41
C VAL A 58 9.53 -7.43 13.83
N ARG A 59 9.88 -8.40 14.67
CA ARG A 59 11.25 -8.59 15.21
C ARG A 59 12.19 -9.27 14.22
N GLU A 60 11.72 -10.31 13.55
CA GLU A 60 12.52 -11.13 12.64
C GLU A 60 12.59 -10.53 11.22
N ARG A 61 11.60 -9.71 10.85
CA ARG A 61 11.47 -9.10 9.52
C ARG A 61 11.13 -7.60 9.64
N PRO A 62 12.01 -6.77 10.22
CA PRO A 62 11.75 -5.33 10.36
C PRO A 62 11.55 -4.64 9.01
N ASP A 63 12.21 -5.13 7.95
CA ASP A 63 12.09 -4.60 6.59
C ASP A 63 10.66 -4.69 6.01
N GLU A 64 9.86 -5.64 6.49
CA GLU A 64 8.49 -5.88 6.03
C GLU A 64 7.46 -4.98 6.74
N VAL A 65 7.86 -4.34 7.85
CA VAL A 65 7.01 -3.43 8.62
C VAL A 65 6.77 -2.13 7.86
N GLY A 66 7.84 -1.53 7.31
CA GLY A 66 7.80 -0.28 6.56
C GLY A 66 6.78 -0.29 5.40
N PRO A 67 6.86 -1.25 4.47
CA PRO A 67 5.95 -1.34 3.32
C PRO A 67 4.47 -1.42 3.72
N LEU A 68 4.13 -2.10 4.82
CA LEU A 68 2.74 -2.18 5.29
C LEU A 68 2.27 -0.83 5.87
N LEU A 69 3.14 -0.15 6.63
CA LEU A 69 2.83 1.15 7.21
C LEU A 69 2.62 2.22 6.13
N GLU A 70 3.50 2.24 5.12
CA GLU A 70 3.42 3.13 3.95
C GLU A 70 2.13 2.87 3.17
N LEU A 71 1.82 1.60 2.88
CA LEU A 71 0.58 1.24 2.20
C LEU A 71 -0.67 1.71 2.97
N GLY A 72 -0.66 1.56 4.31
CA GLY A 72 -1.73 2.05 5.16
C GLY A 72 -1.90 3.57 5.07
N GLU A 73 -0.80 4.33 5.04
CA GLU A 73 -0.86 5.78 4.88
C GLU A 73 -1.41 6.17 3.51
N GLU A 74 -0.94 5.54 2.44
CA GLU A 74 -1.43 5.77 1.08
C GLU A 74 -2.94 5.48 0.97
N MET A 75 -3.40 4.36 1.55
CA MET A 75 -4.82 4.00 1.56
C MET A 75 -5.66 5.04 2.31
N ARG A 76 -5.22 5.48 3.48
CA ARG A 76 -5.93 6.51 4.26
C ARG A 76 -5.94 7.86 3.54
N ARG A 77 -4.85 8.22 2.85
CA ARG A 77 -4.76 9.43 2.01
C ARG A 77 -5.72 9.37 0.83
N ALA A 78 -5.78 8.24 0.13
CA ALA A 78 -6.71 8.03 -0.98
C ALA A 78 -8.18 8.07 -0.51
N HIS A 79 -8.49 7.53 0.68
CA HIS A 79 -9.83 7.68 1.30
C HIS A 79 -10.17 9.14 1.59
N ARG A 80 -9.25 9.91 2.21
CA ARG A 80 -9.47 11.35 2.48
C ARG A 80 -9.68 12.17 1.22
N ASN A 81 -9.01 11.81 0.13
CA ASN A 81 -9.10 12.49 -1.16
C ASN A 81 -10.25 11.95 -2.05
N LEU A 82 -11.01 10.96 -1.58
CA LEU A 82 -12.08 10.28 -2.34
C LEU A 82 -11.62 9.72 -3.69
N ASP A 83 -10.36 9.28 -3.78
CA ASP A 83 -9.77 8.76 -5.02
C ASP A 83 -10.09 7.27 -5.20
N GLY A 84 -11.25 6.99 -5.78
CA GLY A 84 -11.71 5.62 -6.02
C GLY A 84 -10.83 4.81 -6.98
N ALA A 85 -10.12 5.46 -7.91
CA ALA A 85 -9.23 4.77 -8.84
C ALA A 85 -7.96 4.29 -8.12
N ARG A 86 -7.34 5.18 -7.33
CA ARG A 86 -6.20 4.82 -6.50
C ARG A 86 -6.57 3.78 -5.44
N LEU A 87 -7.75 3.88 -4.83
CA LEU A 87 -8.22 2.88 -3.87
C LEU A 87 -8.32 1.48 -4.47
N ARG A 88 -8.77 1.33 -5.72
CA ARG A 88 -8.81 0.03 -6.41
C ARG A 88 -7.42 -0.56 -6.60
N GLU A 89 -6.45 0.25 -7.00
CA GLU A 89 -5.05 -0.16 -7.15
C GLU A 89 -4.44 -0.58 -5.80
N LEU A 90 -4.59 0.26 -4.77
CA LEU A 90 -4.08 -0.01 -3.43
C LEU A 90 -4.73 -1.23 -2.79
N SER A 91 -6.01 -1.49 -3.06
CA SER A 91 -6.71 -2.69 -2.59
C SER A 91 -6.11 -3.97 -3.15
N ALA A 92 -5.62 -3.96 -4.40
CA ALA A 92 -4.93 -5.12 -4.98
C ALA A 92 -3.59 -5.37 -4.30
N ARG A 93 -2.78 -4.31 -4.10
CA ARG A 93 -1.51 -4.38 -3.37
C ARG A 93 -1.71 -4.83 -1.92
N GLN A 94 -2.74 -4.33 -1.24
CA GLN A 94 -3.13 -4.75 0.10
C GLN A 94 -3.34 -6.26 0.19
N ARG A 95 -4.15 -6.84 -0.71
CA ARG A 95 -4.41 -8.30 -0.67
C ARG A 95 -3.13 -9.10 -0.84
N GLN A 96 -2.24 -8.68 -1.74
CA GLN A 96 -0.97 -9.34 -1.97
C GLN A 96 -0.05 -9.27 -0.75
N LEU A 97 0.11 -8.07 -0.18
CA LEU A 97 0.99 -7.83 0.96
C LEU A 97 0.49 -8.53 2.23
N VAL A 98 -0.80 -8.39 2.57
CA VAL A 98 -1.38 -9.07 3.74
C VAL A 98 -1.25 -10.59 3.62
N SER A 99 -1.48 -11.14 2.42
CA SER A 99 -1.30 -12.57 2.16
C SER A 99 0.16 -13.02 2.31
N ALA A 100 1.11 -12.22 1.82
CA ALA A 100 2.55 -12.48 1.95
C ALA A 100 3.01 -12.45 3.42
N LEU A 101 2.64 -11.40 4.17
CA LEU A 101 2.98 -11.23 5.57
C LEU A 101 2.36 -12.31 6.46
N THR A 102 1.13 -12.73 6.17
CA THR A 102 0.48 -13.84 6.90
C THR A 102 1.23 -15.15 6.68
N ARG A 103 1.69 -15.43 5.46
CA ARG A 103 2.54 -16.60 5.17
C ARG A 103 3.90 -16.50 5.85
N GLN A 104 4.52 -15.32 5.86
CA GLN A 104 5.78 -15.11 6.57
C GLN A 104 5.60 -15.31 8.09
N ALA A 105 4.56 -14.75 8.69
CA ALA A 105 4.22 -15.00 10.10
C ALA A 105 4.06 -16.50 10.40
N GLN A 106 3.45 -17.26 9.48
CA GLN A 106 3.39 -18.72 9.57
C GLN A 106 4.76 -19.39 9.55
N GLN A 107 5.65 -18.97 8.65
CA GLN A 107 7.00 -19.53 8.52
C GLN A 107 7.85 -19.23 9.76
N VAL A 108 7.82 -17.98 10.23
CA VAL A 108 8.58 -17.54 11.40
C VAL A 108 8.08 -18.24 12.67
N ALA A 109 6.76 -18.36 12.85
CA ALA A 109 6.20 -19.13 13.97
C ALA A 109 6.58 -20.61 13.91
N ALA A 110 6.56 -21.21 12.72
CA ALA A 110 6.96 -22.61 12.54
C ALA A 110 8.46 -22.83 12.83
N ALA A 111 9.32 -21.88 12.45
CA ALA A 111 10.74 -21.90 12.80
C ALA A 111 10.96 -21.79 14.31
N ALA A 112 10.12 -21.03 15.01
CA ALA A 112 10.07 -20.96 16.48
C ALA A 112 9.34 -22.16 17.14
N GLY A 113 9.04 -23.22 16.37
CA GLY A 113 8.49 -24.47 16.89
C GLY A 113 6.97 -24.51 17.10
N GLN A 114 6.23 -23.47 16.71
CA GLN A 114 4.77 -23.39 16.89
C GLN A 114 4.05 -23.24 15.55
N ARG A 115 3.20 -24.21 15.20
CA ARG A 115 2.37 -24.10 13.97
C ARG A 115 1.11 -23.28 14.25
N LEU A 116 0.92 -22.22 13.47
CA LEU A 116 -0.31 -21.44 13.47
C LEU A 116 -1.45 -22.21 12.81
N GLY A 117 -2.51 -22.49 13.56
CA GLY A 117 -3.77 -23.00 13.01
C GLY A 117 -4.52 -21.92 12.22
N GLU A 118 -5.48 -22.31 11.39
CA GLU A 118 -6.20 -21.40 10.49
C GLU A 118 -6.87 -20.22 11.20
N ALA A 119 -7.43 -20.45 12.39
CA ALA A 119 -8.06 -19.39 13.18
C ALA A 119 -7.05 -18.29 13.58
N ALA A 120 -5.86 -18.69 14.02
CA ALA A 120 -4.80 -17.75 14.38
C ALA A 120 -4.24 -17.03 13.14
N GLN A 121 -4.17 -17.70 11.99
CA GLN A 121 -3.79 -17.05 10.72
C GLN A 121 -4.80 -15.98 10.30
N ARG A 122 -6.11 -16.24 10.46
CA ARG A 122 -7.16 -15.24 10.20
C ARG A 122 -7.06 -14.06 11.15
N GLU A 123 -6.75 -14.28 12.43
CA GLU A 123 -6.54 -13.21 13.41
C GLU A 123 -5.31 -12.35 13.09
N VAL A 124 -4.21 -12.97 12.62
CA VAL A 124 -3.03 -12.25 12.13
C VAL A 124 -3.40 -11.38 10.93
N ALA A 125 -4.07 -11.95 9.93
CA ALA A 125 -4.53 -11.18 8.77
C ALA A 125 -5.46 -10.02 9.18
N GLY A 126 -6.38 -10.25 10.13
CA GLY A 126 -7.25 -9.22 10.69
C GLY A 126 -6.48 -8.08 11.35
N THR A 127 -5.41 -8.42 12.09
CA THR A 127 -4.50 -7.42 12.68
C THR A 127 -3.81 -6.58 11.61
N LEU A 128 -3.32 -7.21 10.54
CA LEU A 128 -2.70 -6.50 9.41
C LEU A 128 -3.69 -5.58 8.69
N HIS A 129 -4.96 -5.98 8.57
CA HIS A 129 -6.02 -5.11 8.06
C HIS A 129 -6.30 -3.92 8.99
N ALA A 130 -6.23 -4.11 10.32
CA ALA A 130 -6.36 -3.02 11.29
C ALA A 130 -5.22 -2.00 11.16
N VAL A 131 -3.97 -2.47 11.01
CA VAL A 131 -2.78 -1.62 10.78
C VAL A 131 -2.94 -0.73 9.55
N LEU A 132 -3.51 -1.27 8.47
CA LEU A 132 -3.74 -0.50 7.25
C LEU A 132 -4.81 0.58 7.42
N ALA A 133 -5.83 0.31 8.24
CA ALA A 133 -6.97 1.21 8.41
C ALA A 133 -6.75 2.30 9.46
N ASP A 134 -5.98 2.02 10.52
CA ASP A 134 -5.86 2.90 11.69
C ASP A 134 -4.39 3.21 12.03
N PRO A 135 -3.98 4.50 12.10
CA PRO A 135 -2.63 4.88 12.51
C PRO A 135 -2.27 4.52 13.96
N GLU A 136 -3.23 4.34 14.87
CA GLU A 136 -2.94 3.84 16.23
C GLU A 136 -2.63 2.35 16.21
N ALA A 137 -3.45 1.55 15.53
CA ALA A 137 -3.17 0.12 15.29
C ALA A 137 -1.78 -0.10 14.65
N ALA A 138 -1.43 0.77 13.69
CA ALA A 138 -0.13 0.74 13.03
C ALA A 138 1.05 0.95 13.98
N ARG A 139 0.95 1.93 14.90
CA ARG A 139 1.96 2.18 15.93
C ARG A 139 2.08 1.02 16.92
N GLN A 140 0.95 0.52 17.42
CA GLN A 140 0.93 -0.61 18.36
C GLN A 140 1.53 -1.88 17.76
N TRP A 141 1.30 -2.14 16.47
CA TRP A 141 1.91 -3.28 15.78
C TRP A 141 3.40 -3.07 15.57
N ALA A 142 3.84 -1.87 15.14
CA ALA A 142 5.25 -1.55 14.95
C ALA A 142 6.08 -1.64 16.24
N GLU A 143 5.46 -1.41 17.41
CA GLU A 143 6.12 -1.65 18.71
C GLU A 143 6.40 -3.14 18.98
N GLY A 144 5.73 -4.08 18.31
CA GLY A 144 5.98 -5.51 18.45
C GLY A 144 5.69 -6.05 19.86
N ARG A 145 4.70 -5.48 20.56
CA ARG A 145 4.28 -5.84 21.93
C ARG A 145 2.78 -6.07 22.08
N LEU A 146 2.13 -6.56 21.03
CA LEU A 146 0.71 -6.87 21.06
C LEU A 146 0.41 -8.03 22.04
N THR A 147 -0.61 -7.84 22.88
CA THR A 147 -1.10 -8.88 23.80
C THR A 147 -2.27 -9.67 23.21
N ARG A 148 -3.06 -9.06 22.32
CA ARG A 148 -4.19 -9.66 21.60
C ARG A 148 -4.14 -9.21 20.14
N ALA A 149 -4.73 -10.01 19.26
CA ALA A 149 -4.96 -9.60 17.88
C ALA A 149 -5.79 -8.31 17.84
N LEU A 150 -5.45 -7.40 16.94
CA LEU A 150 -6.23 -6.18 16.74
C LEU A 150 -7.47 -6.52 15.90
N PRO A 151 -8.67 -6.05 16.30
CA PRO A 151 -9.87 -6.31 15.54
C PRO A 151 -9.77 -5.63 14.18
N ALA A 152 -10.05 -6.37 13.11
CA ALA A 152 -10.20 -5.78 11.79
C ALA A 152 -11.34 -4.75 11.84
N PRO A 153 -11.22 -3.58 11.18
CA PRO A 153 -12.30 -2.62 11.10
C PRO A 153 -13.50 -3.26 10.43
N THR A 154 -14.54 -3.52 11.20
CA THR A 154 -15.84 -3.93 10.68
C THR A 154 -16.65 -2.67 10.38
N GLY A 155 -16.79 -2.33 9.10
CA GLY A 155 -17.85 -1.42 8.66
C GLY A 155 -17.37 -0.17 7.92
N PHE A 156 -17.98 0.01 6.75
CA PHE A 156 -18.13 1.26 6.02
C PHE A 156 -18.51 2.41 6.96
N PRO A 157 -17.79 3.54 7.04
CA PRO A 157 -18.30 4.72 7.72
C PRO A 157 -19.29 5.43 6.78
N LEU A 158 -20.55 4.98 6.78
CA LEU A 158 -21.65 5.85 6.39
C LEU A 158 -21.88 6.80 7.56
N ALA A 159 -21.52 8.07 7.35
CA ALA A 159 -22.00 9.26 8.05
C ALA A 159 -22.54 9.11 9.49
N GLY A 160 -21.76 9.59 10.47
CA GLY A 160 -22.27 10.16 11.72
C GLY A 160 -22.48 9.19 12.89
N GLY A 161 -21.80 9.47 14.00
CA GLY A 161 -22.15 8.93 15.32
C GLY A 161 -21.05 8.12 15.98
N THR A 162 -20.30 8.76 16.88
CA THR A 162 -19.47 8.10 17.88
C THR A 162 -20.34 7.26 18.82
N VAL A 163 -20.08 5.95 18.90
CA VAL A 163 -20.53 5.10 20.00
C VAL A 163 -19.31 4.31 20.50
N PRO A 164 -18.81 4.53 21.71
CA PRO A 164 -17.76 3.69 22.27
C PRO A 164 -18.32 2.30 22.63
N PRO A 165 -17.54 1.21 22.46
CA PRO A 165 -17.96 -0.13 22.86
C PRO A 165 -18.05 -0.23 24.40
N PRO A 166 -19.03 -0.97 24.96
CA PRO A 166 -19.12 -1.19 26.40
C PRO A 166 -17.99 -2.11 26.90
N PRO A 167 -17.46 -1.89 28.12
CA PRO A 167 -16.42 -2.75 28.68
C PRO A 167 -16.97 -4.15 28.99
N PRO A 168 -16.21 -5.23 28.74
CA PRO A 168 -16.61 -6.58 29.11
C PRO A 168 -16.59 -6.74 30.63
N ALA A 169 -17.75 -7.13 31.19
CA ALA A 169 -17.94 -7.41 32.60
C ALA A 169 -17.03 -8.55 33.08
N ASP A 170 -16.24 -8.27 34.11
CA ASP A 170 -15.49 -9.24 34.89
C ASP A 170 -16.47 -10.23 35.54
N ARG A 171 -16.34 -11.51 35.15
CA ARG A 171 -16.83 -12.63 35.96
C ARG A 171 -15.84 -12.82 37.11
N THR A 172 -16.16 -12.23 38.24
CA THR A 172 -15.59 -12.64 39.53
C THR A 172 -16.59 -13.57 40.20
N GLU A 173 -16.14 -14.81 40.43
CA GLU A 173 -16.81 -15.78 41.30
C GLU A 173 -16.61 -15.41 42.78
N GLU A 174 -17.49 -16.00 43.61
CA GLU A 174 -17.55 -16.05 45.09
C GLU A 174 -18.50 -15.07 45.82
N PRO A 175 -19.08 -15.47 46.99
CA PRO A 175 -19.73 -16.76 47.28
C PRO A 175 -21.04 -16.62 48.13
N THR A 176 -21.78 -17.72 48.22
CA THR A 176 -22.74 -18.08 49.29
C THR A 176 -23.94 -17.17 49.59
N GLN A 177 -25.15 -17.66 49.25
CA GLN A 177 -26.27 -17.79 50.20
C GLN A 177 -27.40 -18.67 49.65
N LYS A 178 -27.70 -19.76 50.38
CA LYS A 178 -28.92 -20.58 50.32
C LYS A 178 -30.08 -19.76 50.92
N PRO A 179 -31.37 -19.95 50.54
CA PRO A 179 -32.07 -21.15 51.01
C PRO A 179 -33.24 -21.72 50.15
N THR A 180 -33.61 -22.95 50.52
CA THR A 180 -34.95 -23.61 50.45
C THR A 180 -35.46 -24.28 49.15
N ARG A 181 -35.19 -25.60 49.10
CA ARG A 181 -36.08 -26.77 48.83
C ARG A 181 -37.21 -26.74 47.75
N LYS A 182 -36.95 -27.51 46.66
CA LYS A 182 -37.68 -28.66 46.03
C LYS A 182 -39.21 -28.57 45.70
N PRO A 183 -39.74 -29.48 44.82
CA PRO A 183 -39.16 -30.26 43.70
C PRO A 183 -39.90 -29.96 42.37
N THR A 184 -39.51 -30.49 41.20
CA THR A 184 -40.27 -31.56 40.51
C THR A 184 -39.65 -31.91 39.13
N GLN A 185 -39.53 -33.22 38.89
CA GLN A 185 -39.49 -33.99 37.62
C GLN A 185 -38.26 -33.95 36.67
N LYS A 186 -37.61 -35.12 36.63
CA LYS A 186 -36.94 -35.78 35.47
C LYS A 186 -38.03 -36.18 34.45
N PRO A 187 -37.76 -36.42 33.14
CA PRO A 187 -36.88 -37.55 32.77
C PRO A 187 -36.08 -37.47 31.43
N THR A 188 -35.05 -38.33 31.37
CA THR A 188 -34.55 -39.10 30.20
C THR A 188 -34.07 -38.40 28.91
N LYS A 189 -32.81 -38.64 28.50
CA LYS A 189 -32.38 -39.73 27.58
C LYS A 189 -30.85 -39.82 27.46
N LYS A 190 -30.41 -41.03 27.07
CA LYS A 190 -29.06 -41.63 27.03
C LYS A 190 -28.20 -41.17 25.82
N PRO A 191 -26.90 -41.55 25.75
CA PRO A 191 -25.82 -40.94 24.96
C PRO A 191 -25.48 -41.69 23.67
N THR A 192 -24.64 -41.09 22.82
CA THR A 192 -23.95 -41.68 21.66
C THR A 192 -22.89 -40.66 21.20
N GLN A 193 -21.64 -40.93 20.83
CA GLN A 193 -20.73 -42.07 20.88
C GLN A 193 -19.32 -41.48 20.62
N GLU A 194 -18.32 -42.17 21.15
CA GLU A 194 -16.89 -42.01 20.93
C GLU A 194 -16.46 -42.77 19.67
N THR A 195 -15.66 -42.19 18.77
CA THR A 195 -14.76 -42.96 17.87
C THR A 195 -13.57 -42.13 17.36
N THR A 196 -12.49 -42.15 18.12
CA THR A 196 -11.14 -42.65 17.79
C THR A 196 -10.71 -42.85 16.31
N GLN A 197 -9.73 -42.03 15.90
CA GLN A 197 -8.42 -42.34 15.25
C GLN A 197 -8.26 -42.91 13.81
N LYS A 198 -7.64 -42.05 12.95
CA LYS A 198 -6.29 -42.17 12.28
C LYS A 198 -6.11 -43.19 11.10
N PRO A 199 -4.97 -43.19 10.36
CA PRO A 199 -4.53 -42.29 9.27
C PRO A 199 -4.21 -43.00 7.92
N GLY A 200 -4.00 -42.26 6.83
CA GLY A 200 -3.58 -42.84 5.53
C GLY A 200 -2.80 -41.92 4.60
N LYS A 201 -1.47 -42.12 4.58
CA LYS A 201 -0.50 -42.17 3.47
C LYS A 201 -0.48 -41.11 2.33
N GLN A 202 0.73 -40.55 2.15
CA GLN A 202 1.27 -39.96 0.91
C GLN A 202 1.37 -40.99 -0.23
N PRO A 203 1.55 -40.53 -1.49
CA PRO A 203 2.87 -40.72 -2.11
C PRO A 203 3.43 -39.50 -2.88
N LYS A 204 4.74 -39.61 -3.15
CA LYS A 204 5.65 -38.71 -3.87
C LYS A 204 5.57 -38.85 -5.41
N GLU A 205 6.34 -37.97 -6.09
CA GLU A 205 6.80 -37.95 -7.51
C GLU A 205 6.20 -36.77 -8.32
N LYS A 206 6.91 -36.04 -9.20
CA LYS A 206 8.29 -36.08 -9.73
C LYS A 206 8.61 -34.73 -10.37
N ALA A 207 9.89 -34.47 -10.53
CA ALA A 207 10.47 -33.32 -11.20
C ALA A 207 10.19 -33.28 -12.72
N SER A 208 10.12 -32.06 -13.28
CA SER A 208 10.58 -31.77 -14.64
C SER A 208 10.89 -30.28 -14.73
N GLY A 209 12.17 -29.97 -14.91
CA GLY A 209 12.65 -28.65 -15.31
C GLY A 209 12.77 -28.58 -16.83
N LYS A 210 12.51 -27.41 -17.40
CA LYS A 210 13.12 -27.03 -18.68
C LYS A 210 13.31 -25.53 -18.72
N ALA A 211 14.58 -25.14 -18.68
CA ALA A 211 15.06 -23.82 -19.04
C ALA A 211 14.94 -23.64 -20.56
N THR A 212 14.64 -22.42 -21.02
CA THR A 212 15.15 -21.91 -22.29
C THR A 212 15.46 -20.42 -22.14
N LYS A 213 16.63 -20.05 -22.65
CA LYS A 213 17.36 -18.79 -22.61
C LYS A 213 17.21 -18.09 -23.98
N GLU A 214 17.66 -16.84 -24.07
CA GLU A 214 18.07 -16.08 -25.29
C GLU A 214 16.96 -15.26 -25.98
N GLN A 215 17.13 -14.02 -26.46
CA GLN A 215 18.21 -13.01 -26.68
C GLN A 215 17.44 -11.68 -27.00
N ALA A 216 17.80 -10.44 -26.64
CA ALA A 216 18.98 -9.58 -26.89
C ALA A 216 19.27 -9.25 -28.39
N ALA A 217 18.87 -8.04 -28.83
CA ALA A 217 19.46 -7.17 -29.88
C ALA A 217 18.50 -5.97 -30.06
N GLU A 218 18.80 -4.71 -29.71
CA GLU A 218 19.84 -3.75 -30.17
C GLU A 218 19.50 -3.08 -31.52
N GLU A 219 19.67 -1.75 -31.55
CA GLU A 219 19.20 -0.74 -32.50
C GLU A 219 19.85 -0.83 -33.91
N PRO A 220 19.45 0.03 -34.89
CA PRO A 220 20.20 1.29 -34.98
C PRO A 220 19.39 2.55 -35.36
N THR A 221 20.08 3.64 -35.09
CA THR A 221 19.89 5.08 -35.30
C THR A 221 19.74 5.52 -36.76
N ALA A 222 19.01 6.61 -37.00
CA ALA A 222 19.33 7.61 -38.03
C ALA A 222 18.63 8.96 -37.72
N GLU A 223 19.44 10.02 -37.83
CA GLU A 223 19.16 11.43 -37.56
C GLU A 223 18.24 12.13 -38.59
N GLU A 224 17.74 13.27 -38.12
CA GLU A 224 17.02 14.41 -38.72
C GLU A 224 17.64 15.00 -40.03
N PRO A 225 16.95 15.89 -40.80
CA PRO A 225 16.57 17.23 -40.29
C PRO A 225 15.23 17.85 -40.77
N ALA A 226 14.64 18.60 -39.83
CA ALA A 226 14.00 19.92 -39.94
C ALA A 226 13.54 20.49 -41.29
N GLY A 227 12.29 21.00 -41.31
CA GLY A 227 12.03 22.37 -41.80
C GLY A 227 10.66 22.69 -42.42
N LYS A 228 9.90 23.52 -41.68
CA LYS A 228 8.96 24.60 -42.10
C LYS A 228 7.44 24.35 -42.13
N GLU A 229 6.79 25.30 -41.45
CA GLU A 229 5.37 25.57 -41.24
C GLU A 229 4.54 25.73 -42.53
N PRO A 230 3.21 25.51 -42.49
CA PRO A 230 2.30 25.91 -43.54
C PRO A 230 1.60 27.24 -43.22
N ALA A 231 1.72 28.21 -44.13
CA ALA A 231 0.83 29.37 -44.21
C ALA A 231 0.53 29.67 -45.69
N GLY A 232 -0.75 29.71 -46.09
CA GLY A 232 -1.11 30.19 -47.42
C GLY A 232 -2.42 29.69 -48.03
N ARG A 233 -3.56 30.14 -47.47
CA ARG A 233 -4.75 30.67 -48.18
C ARG A 233 -4.79 30.52 -49.72
N ALA A 234 -5.88 29.98 -50.28
CA ALA A 234 -6.88 30.77 -51.02
C ALA A 234 -7.85 29.91 -51.85
N THR A 235 -9.12 30.29 -51.74
CA THR A 235 -10.26 30.02 -52.62
C THR A 235 -9.99 30.39 -54.09
N GLY A 236 -10.47 29.57 -55.02
CA GLY A 236 -10.46 29.85 -56.46
C GLY A 236 -11.65 29.22 -57.18
N LYS A 237 -12.65 30.05 -57.47
CA LYS A 237 -13.89 29.83 -58.22
C LYS A 237 -13.64 30.05 -59.72
N ALA A 238 -14.31 29.27 -60.59
CA ALA A 238 -14.77 29.56 -61.97
C ALA A 238 -14.52 28.35 -62.90
N ALA A 239 -15.47 27.72 -63.60
CA ALA A 239 -16.56 28.16 -64.49
C ALA A 239 -16.21 28.01 -65.99
N ARG A 240 -17.19 27.47 -66.74
CA ARG A 240 -17.41 27.51 -68.21
C ARG A 240 -16.54 26.51 -69.00
N LYS A 241 -17.01 25.88 -70.10
CA LYS A 241 -17.91 26.42 -71.13
C LYS A 241 -18.52 25.29 -71.98
N SER A 242 -19.76 25.51 -72.38
CA SER A 242 -20.53 24.79 -73.40
C SER A 242 -19.99 25.02 -74.81
N ALA A 243 -20.19 24.05 -75.71
CA ALA A 243 -20.24 24.29 -77.16
C ALA A 243 -21.34 23.41 -77.78
N LYS A 244 -22.16 24.03 -78.63
CA LYS A 244 -23.42 23.55 -79.22
C LYS A 244 -23.33 23.62 -80.74
N ALA A 245 -23.61 22.49 -81.40
CA ALA A 245 -24.30 22.23 -82.69
C ALA A 245 -23.88 23.00 -83.98
N PRO A 246 -24.22 22.54 -85.20
CA PRO A 246 -25.60 22.36 -85.69
C PRO A 246 -25.85 21.08 -86.53
N GLY A 247 -27.14 20.77 -86.77
CA GLY A 247 -27.59 19.57 -87.46
C GLY A 247 -27.98 19.75 -88.93
N LYS A 248 -28.38 18.63 -89.58
CA LYS A 248 -29.30 18.60 -90.73
C LYS A 248 -29.81 17.17 -90.99
N SER A 249 -31.13 17.00 -90.95
CA SER A 249 -31.92 15.94 -91.64
C SER A 249 -32.33 16.49 -93.02
N PRO A 250 -32.70 15.71 -94.07
CA PRO A 250 -33.69 14.61 -94.00
C PRO A 250 -33.53 13.46 -95.04
N GLY A 251 -34.40 12.43 -94.96
CA GLY A 251 -34.69 11.58 -96.13
C GLY A 251 -35.06 10.12 -95.86
N LYS A 252 -36.37 9.82 -96.01
CA LYS A 252 -37.12 8.56 -96.09
C LYS A 252 -36.43 7.24 -96.51
N THR A 253 -36.99 6.18 -95.92
CA THR A 253 -36.98 4.70 -96.11
C THR A 253 -37.33 4.22 -97.55
N PRO A 254 -37.37 2.90 -97.91
CA PRO A 254 -37.22 1.65 -97.12
C PRO A 254 -36.39 0.53 -97.82
N ALA A 255 -36.36 -0.65 -97.16
CA ALA A 255 -36.22 -2.00 -97.73
C ALA A 255 -34.90 -2.77 -97.47
N LYS A 256 -35.07 -3.84 -96.68
CA LYS A 256 -34.53 -5.20 -96.90
C LYS A 256 -33.07 -5.29 -97.39
N SER A 257 -32.17 -5.54 -96.45
CA SER A 257 -31.42 -6.81 -96.45
C SER A 257 -31.24 -7.27 -95.00
N ARG A 258 -31.73 -8.49 -94.74
CA ARG A 258 -31.32 -9.27 -93.59
C ARG A 258 -29.93 -9.78 -93.91
N ASP A 259 -28.90 -9.02 -93.55
CA ASP A 259 -27.55 -9.55 -93.46
C ASP A 259 -27.30 -9.96 -92.01
N SER A 260 -27.53 -11.26 -91.80
CA SER A 260 -26.95 -12.05 -90.73
C SER A 260 -25.43 -11.87 -90.71
N ALA A 261 -24.94 -10.90 -89.95
CA ALA A 261 -23.54 -10.80 -89.59
C ALA A 261 -23.39 -10.18 -88.18
N SER A 262 -22.88 -11.03 -87.27
CA SER A 262 -22.25 -10.70 -86.00
C SER A 262 -23.10 -10.46 -84.73
N THR A 263 -24.00 -11.39 -84.41
CA THR A 263 -24.37 -11.71 -83.01
C THR A 263 -23.13 -11.91 -82.10
N PRO A 264 -21.99 -12.49 -82.56
CA PRO A 264 -20.75 -12.52 -81.77
C PRO A 264 -20.19 -11.14 -81.37
N SER A 265 -20.31 -10.08 -82.19
CA SER A 265 -19.78 -8.74 -81.85
C SER A 265 -20.57 -8.08 -80.71
N ARG A 266 -21.90 -8.07 -80.75
CA ARG A 266 -22.71 -7.45 -79.66
C ARG A 266 -22.57 -8.16 -78.33
N VAL A 267 -22.43 -9.49 -78.34
CA VAL A 267 -22.20 -10.29 -77.12
C VAL A 267 -20.79 -10.04 -76.57
N ALA A 268 -19.77 -9.92 -77.43
CA ALA A 268 -18.42 -9.53 -77.04
C ALA A 268 -18.37 -8.09 -76.47
N ASP A 269 -19.10 -7.15 -77.05
CA ASP A 269 -19.21 -5.77 -76.56
C ASP A 269 -19.87 -5.68 -75.18
N LEU A 270 -20.91 -6.51 -74.94
CA LEU A 270 -21.58 -6.64 -73.64
C LEU A 270 -20.69 -7.32 -72.60
N ALA A 271 -19.93 -8.36 -72.97
CA ALA A 271 -18.97 -9.01 -72.10
C ALA A 271 -17.84 -8.04 -71.68
N ALA A 272 -17.24 -7.34 -72.65
CA ALA A 272 -16.24 -6.31 -72.38
C ALA A 272 -16.81 -5.14 -71.56
N ALA A 273 -18.09 -4.77 -71.74
CA ALA A 273 -18.75 -3.76 -70.91
C ALA A 273 -18.97 -4.22 -69.47
N ARG A 274 -19.30 -5.51 -69.24
CA ARG A 274 -19.41 -6.11 -67.91
C ARG A 274 -18.04 -6.15 -67.21
N GLU A 275 -16.99 -6.56 -67.91
CA GLU A 275 -15.63 -6.52 -67.36
C GLU A 275 -15.17 -5.10 -67.04
N ARG A 276 -15.45 -4.11 -67.91
CA ARG A 276 -15.17 -2.69 -67.60
C ARG A 276 -15.94 -2.20 -66.39
N ARG A 277 -17.17 -2.66 -66.16
CA ARG A 277 -17.94 -2.33 -64.94
C ARG A 277 -17.36 -3.00 -63.70
N ALA A 278 -17.02 -4.29 -63.78
CA ALA A 278 -16.38 -5.02 -62.68
C ALA A 278 -15.05 -4.36 -62.27
N ARG A 279 -14.16 -4.03 -63.24
CA ARG A 279 -12.91 -3.31 -62.97
C ARG A 279 -13.13 -1.92 -62.38
N ARG A 280 -14.21 -1.21 -62.77
CA ARG A 280 -14.57 0.10 -62.18
C ARG A 280 -15.10 -0.03 -60.76
N GLU A 281 -15.88 -1.07 -60.48
CA GLU A 281 -16.39 -1.34 -59.12
C GLU A 281 -15.26 -1.78 -58.19
N GLU A 282 -14.36 -2.64 -58.67
CA GLU A 282 -13.16 -3.04 -57.95
C GLU A 282 -12.24 -1.84 -57.68
N ALA A 283 -11.97 -1.00 -58.69
CA ALA A 283 -11.22 0.24 -58.49
C ALA A 283 -11.91 1.21 -57.52
N ARG A 284 -13.25 1.23 -57.47
CA ARG A 284 -14.00 2.04 -56.50
C ARG A 284 -13.86 1.46 -55.09
N ARG A 285 -13.96 0.14 -54.92
CA ARG A 285 -13.74 -0.52 -53.62
C ARG A 285 -12.33 -0.30 -53.11
N ALA A 286 -11.32 -0.51 -53.95
CA ALA A 286 -9.92 -0.26 -53.60
C ALA A 286 -9.68 1.21 -53.20
N ARG A 287 -10.35 2.17 -53.84
CA ARG A 287 -10.29 3.59 -53.43
C ARG A 287 -10.97 3.85 -52.09
N GLN A 288 -12.13 3.24 -51.85
CA GLN A 288 -12.82 3.36 -50.56
C GLN A 288 -12.00 2.76 -49.43
N GLU A 289 -11.42 1.57 -49.64
CA GLU A 289 -10.52 0.92 -48.69
C GLU A 289 -9.27 1.78 -48.43
N ALA A 290 -8.72 2.44 -49.45
CA ALA A 290 -7.60 3.37 -49.27
C ALA A 290 -7.99 4.62 -48.46
N GLU A 291 -9.13 5.25 -48.76
CA GLU A 291 -9.64 6.40 -48.00
C GLU A 291 -9.94 6.05 -46.53
N GLU A 292 -10.48 4.85 -46.28
CA GLU A 292 -10.71 4.32 -44.93
C GLU A 292 -9.39 4.06 -44.20
N ALA A 293 -8.39 3.48 -44.88
CA ALA A 293 -7.07 3.25 -44.31
C ALA A 293 -6.34 4.56 -43.99
N GLU A 294 -6.42 5.57 -44.86
CA GLU A 294 -5.86 6.90 -44.61
C GLU A 294 -6.55 7.59 -43.42
N SER A 295 -7.88 7.52 -43.35
CA SER A 295 -8.65 8.06 -42.22
C SER A 295 -8.30 7.36 -40.90
N ALA A 296 -8.14 6.03 -40.94
CA ALA A 296 -7.70 5.25 -39.80
C ALA A 296 -6.28 5.64 -39.37
N LEU A 297 -5.34 5.78 -40.31
CA LEU A 297 -3.98 6.23 -40.02
C LEU A 297 -3.97 7.60 -39.34
N HIS A 298 -4.70 8.57 -39.88
CA HIS A 298 -4.79 9.91 -39.30
C HIS A 298 -5.34 9.87 -37.87
N SER A 299 -6.37 9.06 -37.61
CA SER A 299 -6.91 8.87 -36.25
C SER A 299 -5.89 8.27 -35.28
N GLN A 300 -5.04 7.35 -35.76
CA GLN A 300 -3.98 6.75 -34.96
C GLN A 300 -2.85 7.76 -34.70
N GLU A 301 -2.50 8.60 -35.66
CA GLU A 301 -1.51 9.67 -35.49
C GLU A 301 -1.96 10.71 -34.46
N ASP A 302 -3.23 11.11 -34.51
CA ASP A 302 -3.82 12.01 -33.51
C ASP A 302 -3.83 11.39 -32.11
N ALA A 303 -4.21 10.11 -32.00
CA ALA A 303 -4.16 9.36 -30.75
C ALA A 303 -2.73 9.25 -30.21
N LEU A 304 -1.74 8.97 -31.08
CA LEU A 304 -0.33 8.95 -30.71
C LEU A 304 0.16 10.34 -30.26
N GLY A 305 -0.27 11.41 -30.93
CA GLY A 305 0.01 12.78 -30.55
C GLY A 305 -0.56 13.13 -29.17
N ALA A 306 -1.79 12.70 -28.88
CA ALA A 306 -2.42 12.86 -27.57
C ALA A 306 -1.66 12.09 -26.48
N ALA A 307 -1.33 10.82 -26.73
CA ALA A 307 -0.56 9.99 -25.80
C ALA A 307 0.84 10.57 -25.51
N ARG A 308 1.51 11.14 -26.52
CA ARG A 308 2.80 11.83 -26.34
C ARG A 308 2.68 13.07 -25.45
N ARG A 309 1.62 13.87 -25.62
CA ARG A 309 1.36 15.05 -24.76
C ARG A 309 1.08 14.63 -23.31
N GLU A 310 0.25 13.62 -23.11
CA GLU A 310 -0.05 13.10 -21.77
C GLU A 310 1.22 12.57 -21.08
N ARG A 311 2.08 11.87 -21.82
CA ARG A 311 3.40 11.43 -21.32
C ARG A 311 4.27 12.62 -20.91
N ALA A 312 4.38 13.66 -21.74
CA ALA A 312 5.17 14.85 -21.42
C ALA A 312 4.64 15.55 -20.14
N GLU A 313 3.33 15.71 -20.00
CA GLU A 313 2.71 16.27 -18.80
C GLU A 313 2.95 15.41 -17.55
N ALA A 314 2.96 14.09 -17.70
CA ALA A 314 3.29 13.17 -16.61
C ALA A 314 4.78 13.28 -16.21
N GLU A 315 5.69 13.39 -17.17
CA GLU A 315 7.12 13.60 -16.92
C GLU A 315 7.37 14.95 -16.23
N ASP A 316 6.71 16.02 -16.66
CA ASP A 316 6.76 17.32 -16.02
C ASP A 316 6.26 17.30 -14.57
N ARG A 317 5.16 16.57 -14.31
CA ARG A 317 4.66 16.35 -12.94
C ARG A 317 5.69 15.59 -12.10
N ARG A 318 6.33 14.57 -12.67
CA ARG A 318 7.39 13.80 -12.00
C ARG A 318 8.58 14.71 -11.63
N GLN A 319 9.05 15.52 -12.58
CA GLN A 319 10.16 16.45 -12.34
C GLN A 319 9.83 17.50 -11.27
N ARG A 320 8.60 18.02 -11.26
CA ARG A 320 8.15 18.93 -10.19
C ARG A 320 8.16 18.26 -8.82
N ALA A 321 7.70 17.01 -8.74
CA ALA A 321 7.74 16.25 -7.50
C ALA A 321 9.19 15.97 -7.05
N GLU A 322 10.09 15.59 -7.96
CA GLU A 322 11.52 15.38 -7.68
C GLU A 322 12.19 16.65 -7.13
N ARG A 323 11.92 17.82 -7.74
CA ARG A 323 12.42 19.11 -7.24
C ARG A 323 11.91 19.42 -5.83
N ARG A 324 10.62 19.17 -5.56
CA ARG A 324 10.05 19.36 -4.22
C ARG A 324 10.67 18.43 -3.18
N ILE A 325 10.96 17.18 -3.55
CA ILE A 325 11.66 16.23 -2.67
C ILE A 325 13.07 16.73 -2.36
N ALA A 326 13.81 17.24 -3.36
CA ALA A 326 15.13 17.80 -3.15
C ALA A 326 15.11 18.99 -2.18
N GLU A 327 14.18 19.93 -2.39
CA GLU A 327 13.98 21.08 -1.50
C GLU A 327 13.67 20.65 -0.06
N LEU A 328 12.76 19.68 0.13
CA LEU A 328 12.41 19.17 1.45
C LEU A 328 13.59 18.47 2.14
N LYS A 329 14.45 17.79 1.37
CA LYS A 329 15.68 17.17 1.92
C LYS A 329 16.66 18.21 2.43
N ASP A 330 16.80 19.34 1.74
CA ASP A 330 17.69 20.41 2.19
C ASP A 330 17.13 21.12 3.42
N LEU A 331 15.81 21.40 3.45
CA LEU A 331 15.14 21.91 4.66
C LEU A 331 15.29 20.96 5.86
N LEU A 332 15.22 19.64 5.64
CA LEU A 332 15.43 18.67 6.70
C LEU A 332 16.86 18.73 7.25
N LYS A 333 17.87 18.81 6.37
CA LYS A 333 19.28 18.95 6.81
C LYS A 333 19.50 20.22 7.62
N ASP A 334 18.87 21.32 7.24
CA ASP A 334 18.98 22.59 7.96
C ASP A 334 18.33 22.50 9.35
N ALA A 335 17.14 21.90 9.42
CA ALA A 335 16.46 21.64 10.70
C ALA A 335 17.29 20.71 11.61
N GLU A 336 17.92 19.67 11.06
CA GLU A 336 18.82 18.78 11.83
C GLU A 336 20.05 19.52 12.37
N ARG A 337 20.60 20.48 11.61
CA ARG A 337 21.72 21.32 12.08
C ARG A 337 21.26 22.23 13.22
N GLU A 338 20.12 22.90 13.08
CA GLU A 338 19.54 23.74 14.13
C GLU A 338 19.27 22.93 15.41
N GLU A 339 18.74 21.71 15.28
CA GLU A 339 18.49 20.79 16.38
C GLU A 339 19.77 20.43 17.13
N LYS A 340 20.84 20.13 16.37
CA LYS A 340 22.16 19.83 16.93
C LYS A 340 22.77 21.03 17.66
N ASP A 341 22.64 22.21 17.09
CA ASP A 341 23.14 23.45 17.67
C ASP A 341 22.36 23.82 18.95
N ALA A 342 21.04 23.67 18.93
CA ALA A 342 20.18 23.85 20.11
C ALA A 342 20.54 22.85 21.22
N ARG A 343 20.80 21.59 20.88
CA ARG A 343 21.29 20.58 21.84
C ARG A 343 22.63 20.98 22.44
N ALA A 344 23.57 21.45 21.63
CA ALA A 344 24.87 21.92 22.11
C ALA A 344 24.70 23.13 23.05
N ALA A 345 23.90 24.12 22.66
CA ALA A 345 23.59 25.29 23.46
C ALA A 345 22.95 24.90 24.80
N ARG A 346 21.97 23.99 24.81
CA ARG A 346 21.37 23.47 26.04
C ARG A 346 22.40 22.82 26.96
N ARG A 347 23.29 21.97 26.44
CA ARG A 347 24.37 21.36 27.25
C ARG A 347 25.24 22.43 27.92
N THR A 348 25.63 23.47 27.16
CA THR A 348 26.41 24.57 27.74
C THR A 348 25.64 25.37 28.79
N ALA A 349 24.32 25.54 28.63
CA ALA A 349 23.47 26.20 29.61
C ALA A 349 23.34 25.36 30.89
N ASP A 350 23.15 24.04 30.77
CA ASP A 350 23.08 23.10 31.89
C ASP A 350 24.39 23.12 32.70
N ASP A 351 25.54 23.15 32.03
CA ASP A 351 26.85 23.23 32.70
C ASP A 351 27.05 24.57 33.43
N ARG A 352 26.60 25.68 32.84
CA ARG A 352 26.62 27.00 33.49
C ARG A 352 25.70 27.00 34.71
N LEU A 353 24.50 26.44 34.61
CA LEU A 353 23.55 26.32 35.71
C LEU A 353 24.16 25.51 36.86
N ARG A 354 24.75 24.34 36.58
CA ARG A 354 25.43 23.52 37.59
C ARG A 354 26.56 24.26 38.29
N LYS A 355 27.35 25.05 37.56
CA LYS A 355 28.40 25.90 38.16
C LYS A 355 27.80 26.98 39.05
N ALA A 356 26.76 27.67 38.59
CA ALA A 356 26.08 28.70 39.37
C ALA A 356 25.45 28.14 40.66
N GLU A 357 24.83 26.96 40.60
CA GLU A 357 24.28 26.29 41.77
C GLU A 357 25.38 25.89 42.77
N ARG A 358 26.53 25.40 42.30
CA ARG A 358 27.68 25.08 43.17
C ARG A 358 28.19 26.34 43.87
N ALA A 359 28.43 27.40 43.11
CA ALA A 359 28.86 28.69 43.67
C ALA A 359 27.86 29.24 44.69
N THR A 360 26.55 29.12 44.40
CA THR A 360 25.48 29.53 45.34
C THR A 360 25.51 28.70 46.63
N ARG A 361 25.68 27.38 46.53
CA ARG A 361 25.81 26.51 47.71
C ARG A 361 27.05 26.85 48.54
N GLU A 362 28.18 27.13 47.90
CA GLU A 362 29.41 27.52 48.58
C GLU A 362 29.28 28.88 49.27
N ALA A 363 28.66 29.87 48.61
CA ALA A 363 28.38 31.18 49.17
C ALA A 363 27.46 31.09 50.40
N ARG A 364 26.40 30.27 50.34
CA ARG A 364 25.53 30.01 51.50
C ARG A 364 26.32 29.43 52.67
N ARG A 365 27.11 28.37 52.44
CA ARG A 365 27.96 27.79 53.49
C ARG A 365 28.97 28.78 54.06
N ALA A 366 29.49 29.70 53.24
CA ALA A 366 30.40 30.75 53.72
C ALA A 366 29.67 31.79 54.58
N ALA A 367 28.46 32.18 54.20
CA ALA A 367 27.61 33.06 54.98
C ALA A 367 27.24 32.44 56.33
N ASP A 368 26.84 31.16 56.35
CA ASP A 368 26.54 30.43 57.59
C ASP A 368 27.75 30.43 58.54
N ARG A 369 28.95 30.07 58.03
CA ARG A 369 30.19 30.11 58.83
C ARG A 369 30.54 31.50 59.37
N ALA A 370 30.25 32.55 58.60
CA ALA A 370 30.48 33.93 59.01
C ALA A 370 29.49 34.35 60.12
N ALA A 371 28.22 33.96 59.99
CA ALA A 371 27.20 34.16 61.03
C ALA A 371 27.60 33.47 62.33
N ASP A 372 27.96 32.18 62.28
CA ASP A 372 28.41 31.43 63.47
C ASP A 372 29.64 32.07 64.13
N ARG A 373 30.55 32.64 63.33
CA ARG A 373 31.74 33.33 63.85
C ARG A 373 31.36 34.63 64.55
N ALA A 374 30.42 35.39 63.99
CA ALA A 374 29.92 36.62 64.60
C ALA A 374 29.24 36.32 65.95
N GLU A 375 28.40 35.28 66.02
CA GLU A 375 27.74 34.84 67.25
C GLU A 375 28.77 34.44 68.33
N ARG A 376 29.76 33.61 67.99
CA ARG A 376 30.85 33.25 68.92
C ARG A 376 31.65 34.44 69.45
N LEU A 377 31.84 35.48 68.65
CA LEU A 377 32.56 36.68 69.08
C LEU A 377 31.70 37.53 70.02
N ALA A 378 30.40 37.66 69.74
CA ALA A 378 29.45 38.37 70.59
C ALA A 378 29.36 37.73 71.99
N ASP A 379 29.25 36.40 72.07
CA ASP A 379 29.23 35.64 73.33
C ASP A 379 30.49 35.85 74.17
N ARG A 380 31.63 36.07 73.52
CA ARG A 380 32.94 36.24 74.17
C ARG A 380 33.14 37.65 74.74
N THR A 381 32.43 38.63 74.20
CA THR A 381 32.43 40.03 74.68
C THR A 381 31.37 40.31 75.75
N GLY A 382 30.41 39.39 75.94
CA GLY A 382 29.33 39.50 76.93
C GLY A 382 29.62 38.90 78.32
N ARG A 383 30.83 38.37 78.55
CA ARG A 383 31.37 38.03 79.87
C ARG A 383 32.47 39.02 80.24
#